data_AF-A0A536Q0S1-F1
#
_entry.id   AF-A0A536Q0S1-F1
#
_cell.length_a   1.000
_cell.length_b   1.000
_cell.length_c   1.000
_cell.angle_alpha   90.00
_cell.angle_beta   90.00
_cell.angle_gamma   90.00
#
_symmetry.space_group_name_H-M   'P 1'
#
loop_
_entity.id
_entity.type
_entity.pdbx_description
1 polymer ?
#
loop_
_entity_poly.entity_id
_entity_poly.type
_entity_poly.pdbx_seq_one_letter_code
_entity_poly.pdbx_strand_id
1 'polypeptide(L)'
;MLAAWGRFVFRHRWWVFGVSGLLLVASVFVAAQGGKLESGGLITTSESGRASQFIERELPRSGGSTFTLIFSRPTLDAKSPEFRAAVEAALAPLRPDPRIASIVTPYDATGSDPAILISKDAHAVAVDVAV
;
A
#
# COMPACT_ATOMS: atom_id res chain seq x y z
N MET A 1 -28.57 41.76 -11.03
CA MET A 1 -27.80 41.03 -9.99
C MET A 1 -26.28 41.08 -10.23
N LEU A 2 -25.77 40.65 -11.39
CA LEU A 2 -24.32 40.65 -11.70
C LEU A 2 -23.66 42.05 -11.63
N ALA A 3 -24.34 43.10 -12.09
CA ALA A 3 -23.81 44.47 -12.06
C ALA A 3 -23.64 45.04 -10.62
N ALA A 4 -24.46 44.60 -9.67
CA ALA A 4 -24.31 44.98 -8.26
C ALA A 4 -23.13 44.26 -7.61
N TRP A 5 -22.96 42.98 -7.96
CA TRP A 5 -21.83 42.15 -7.52
C TRP A 5 -20.49 42.71 -8.04
N GLY A 6 -20.42 43.08 -9.33
CA GLY A 6 -19.23 43.68 -9.93
C GLY A 6 -18.79 44.97 -9.25
N ARG A 7 -19.75 45.84 -8.86
CA ARG A 7 -19.44 47.07 -8.10
C ARG A 7 -18.95 46.77 -6.68
N PHE A 8 -19.52 45.77 -6.02
CA PHE A 8 -19.10 45.36 -4.68
C PHE A 8 -17.65 44.84 -4.68
N VAL A 9 -17.30 44.01 -5.66
CA VAL A 9 -15.94 43.48 -5.80
C VAL A 9 -14.94 44.52 -6.25
N PHE A 10 -15.33 45.48 -7.10
CA PHE A 10 -14.43 46.57 -7.45
C PHE A 10 -14.15 47.52 -6.26
N ARG A 11 -15.16 47.71 -5.39
CA ARG A 11 -15.03 48.50 -4.14
C ARG A 11 -14.12 47.82 -3.13
N HIS A 12 -14.22 46.49 -2.98
CA HIS A 12 -13.44 45.70 -2.02
C HIS A 12 -12.34 44.85 -2.69
N ARG A 13 -11.82 45.30 -3.82
CA ARG A 13 -10.92 44.51 -4.69
C ARG A 13 -9.76 43.86 -3.93
N TRP A 14 -9.14 44.60 -3.02
CA TRP A 14 -8.00 44.11 -2.21
C TRP A 14 -8.39 43.02 -1.22
N TRP A 15 -9.58 43.12 -0.59
CA TRP A 15 -10.09 42.06 0.28
C TRP A 15 -10.47 40.80 -0.50
N VAL A 16 -11.10 40.97 -1.66
CA VAL A 16 -11.46 39.83 -2.52
C VAL A 16 -10.21 39.11 -3.01
N PHE A 17 -9.20 39.86 -3.47
CA PHE A 17 -7.90 39.28 -3.84
C PHE A 17 -7.20 38.59 -2.67
N GLY A 18 -7.16 39.22 -1.48
CA GLY A 18 -6.54 38.66 -0.30
C GLY A 18 -7.21 37.37 0.16
N VAL A 19 -8.54 37.35 0.27
CA VAL A 19 -9.31 36.17 0.69
C VAL A 19 -9.22 35.05 -0.34
N SER A 20 -9.32 35.36 -1.63
CA SER A 20 -9.23 34.35 -2.69
C SER A 20 -7.82 33.77 -2.78
N GLY A 21 -6.79 34.60 -2.66
CA GLY A 21 -5.40 34.16 -2.60
C GLY A 21 -5.13 33.29 -1.37
N LEU A 22 -5.65 33.67 -0.21
CA LEU A 22 -5.54 32.87 1.01
C LEU A 22 -6.21 31.51 0.86
N LEU A 23 -7.44 31.46 0.32
CA LEU A 23 -8.15 30.20 0.07
C LEU A 23 -7.40 29.32 -0.94
N LEU A 24 -6.81 29.92 -1.98
CA LEU A 24 -6.02 29.20 -2.97
C LEU A 24 -4.75 28.60 -2.35
N VAL A 25 -4.01 29.38 -1.56
CA VAL A 25 -2.83 28.88 -0.83
C VAL A 25 -3.21 27.79 0.15
N ALA A 26 -4.31 27.95 0.90
CA ALA A 26 -4.82 26.92 1.80
C ALA A 26 -5.20 25.64 1.04
N SER A 27 -5.85 25.76 -0.12
CA SER A 27 -6.20 24.62 -0.97
C SER A 27 -4.97 23.88 -1.47
N VAL A 28 -3.95 24.60 -1.96
CA VAL A 28 -2.67 24.01 -2.38
C VAL A 28 -1.97 23.33 -1.20
N PHE A 29 -1.96 23.97 -0.02
CA PHE A 29 -1.35 23.41 1.18
C PHE A 29 -2.03 22.11 1.63
N VAL A 30 -3.36 22.03 1.55
CA VAL A 30 -4.11 20.81 1.84
C VAL A 30 -3.86 19.74 0.79
N ALA A 31 -3.87 20.11 -0.50
CA ALA A 31 -3.61 19.17 -1.58
C ALA A 31 -2.18 18.59 -1.54
N ALA A 32 -1.20 19.42 -1.17
CA ALA A 32 0.21 19.03 -1.10
C ALA A 32 0.53 18.09 0.08
N GLN A 33 -0.29 18.06 1.13
CA GLN A 33 -0.13 17.09 2.22
C GLN A 33 -0.36 15.65 1.79
N GLY A 34 -1.01 15.43 0.63
CA GLY A 34 -1.39 14.11 0.16
C GLY A 34 -2.59 13.56 0.93
N GLY A 35 -3.63 13.17 0.21
CA GLY A 35 -4.74 12.43 0.78
C GLY A 35 -4.43 10.94 0.81
N LYS A 36 -5.07 10.19 1.72
CA LYS A 36 -5.24 8.74 1.54
C LYS A 36 -6.12 8.57 0.30
N LEU A 37 -5.48 8.37 -0.85
CA LEU A 37 -6.15 7.98 -2.07
C LEU A 37 -6.69 6.57 -1.83
N GLU A 38 -7.94 6.47 -1.40
CA GLU A 38 -8.61 5.19 -1.34
C GLU A 38 -8.79 4.70 -2.77
N SER A 39 -8.15 3.59 -3.10
CA SER A 39 -8.36 2.87 -4.34
C SER A 39 -9.78 2.30 -4.31
N GLY A 40 -10.76 3.10 -4.75
CA GLY A 40 -12.16 2.70 -4.97
C GLY A 40 -12.71 1.73 -3.93
N GLY A 41 -13.24 2.25 -2.81
CA GLY A 41 -13.90 1.42 -1.80
C GLY A 41 -14.91 0.48 -2.44
N LEU A 42 -14.90 -0.79 -2.02
CA LEU A 42 -15.87 -1.80 -2.44
C LEU A 42 -17.29 -1.21 -2.32
N ILE A 43 -18.11 -1.38 -3.34
CA ILE A 43 -19.50 -0.88 -3.33
C ILE A 43 -20.22 -1.53 -2.14
N THR A 44 -20.38 -0.79 -1.04
CA THR A 44 -20.89 -1.33 0.22
C THR A 44 -22.38 -1.67 0.15
N THR A 45 -23.06 -1.22 -0.91
CA THR A 45 -24.48 -1.49 -1.15
C THR A 45 -24.71 -2.85 -1.81
N SER A 46 -23.69 -3.46 -2.42
CA SER A 46 -23.81 -4.82 -2.96
C SER A 46 -23.70 -5.87 -1.85
N GLU A 47 -24.24 -7.06 -2.10
CA GLU A 47 -24.05 -8.20 -1.20
C GLU A 47 -22.57 -8.58 -1.06
N SER A 48 -21.80 -8.48 -2.16
CA SER A 48 -20.36 -8.68 -2.15
C SER A 48 -19.61 -7.68 -1.28
N GLY A 49 -19.98 -6.39 -1.32
CA GLY A 49 -19.36 -5.37 -0.46
C GLY A 49 -19.65 -5.57 1.02
N ARG A 50 -20.88 -6.01 1.37
CA ARG A 50 -21.22 -6.39 2.74
C ARG A 50 -20.46 -7.64 3.20
N ALA A 51 -20.35 -8.66 2.37
CA ALA A 51 -19.58 -9.86 2.67
C ALA A 51 -18.09 -9.53 2.91
N SER A 52 -17.48 -8.69 2.07
CA SER A 52 -16.11 -8.23 2.27
C SER A 52 -15.92 -7.45 3.58
N GLN A 53 -16.89 -6.60 3.96
CA GLN A 53 -16.83 -5.90 5.26
C GLN A 53 -16.90 -6.87 6.45
N PHE A 54 -17.71 -7.93 6.37
CA PHE A 54 -17.74 -8.95 7.42
C PHE A 54 -16.41 -9.70 7.51
N ILE A 55 -15.86 -10.11 6.37
CA ILE A 55 -14.54 -10.77 6.30
C ILE A 55 -13.47 -9.87 6.90
N GLU A 56 -13.41 -8.59 6.53
CA GLU A 56 -12.38 -7.68 7.04
C GLU A 56 -12.51 -7.40 8.54
N ARG A 57 -13.73 -7.38 9.08
CA ARG A 57 -13.99 -7.22 10.53
C ARG A 57 -13.64 -8.46 11.34
N GLU A 58 -13.95 -9.65 10.82
CA GLU A 58 -13.81 -10.91 11.56
C GLU A 58 -12.46 -11.61 11.32
N LEU A 59 -11.82 -11.36 10.17
CA LEU A 59 -10.55 -11.93 9.74
C LEU A 59 -9.52 -10.82 9.53
N PRO A 60 -8.94 -10.25 10.60
CA PRO A 60 -8.05 -9.08 10.53
C PRO A 60 -6.76 -9.30 9.72
N ARG A 61 -6.46 -10.54 9.29
CA ARG A 61 -5.28 -10.88 8.48
C ARG A 61 -5.57 -11.08 6.99
N SER A 62 -6.84 -11.03 6.56
CA SER A 62 -7.22 -11.35 5.17
C SER A 62 -7.36 -10.13 4.25
N GLY A 63 -7.26 -8.90 4.78
CA GLY A 63 -7.43 -7.65 4.02
C GLY A 63 -6.17 -6.81 3.83
N GLY A 64 -5.03 -7.23 4.41
CA GLY A 64 -3.78 -6.47 4.34
C GLY A 64 -3.17 -6.46 2.93
N SER A 65 -2.55 -5.34 2.55
CA SER A 65 -1.76 -5.29 1.31
C SER A 65 -0.64 -6.31 1.40
N THR A 66 -0.67 -7.28 0.50
CA THR A 66 0.38 -8.30 0.39
C THR A 66 1.13 -8.06 -0.90
N PHE A 67 2.44 -8.17 -0.85
CA PHE A 67 3.27 -8.23 -2.05
C PHE A 67 4.17 -9.46 -1.98
N THR A 68 4.39 -10.07 -3.15
CA THR A 68 5.26 -11.24 -3.28
C THR A 68 6.58 -10.80 -3.89
N LEU A 69 7.68 -11.13 -3.21
CA LEU A 69 9.04 -10.96 -3.72
C LEU A 69 9.51 -12.27 -4.36
N ILE A 70 10.01 -12.21 -5.59
CA ILE A 70 10.57 -13.36 -6.28
C ILE A 70 12.09 -13.21 -6.34
N PHE A 71 12.79 -14.12 -5.69
CA PHE A 71 14.24 -14.24 -5.77
C PHE A 71 14.57 -15.34 -6.76
N SER A 72 15.41 -15.07 -7.75
CA SER A 72 15.81 -16.07 -8.75
C SER A 72 17.29 -16.00 -9.05
N ARG A 73 17.90 -17.17 -9.24
CA ARG A 73 19.28 -17.29 -9.70
C ARG A 73 19.46 -18.54 -10.58
N PRO A 74 19.96 -18.41 -11.82
CA PRO A 74 20.05 -19.55 -12.75
C PRO A 74 21.04 -20.64 -12.34
N THR A 75 22.05 -20.29 -11.55
CA THR A 75 23.19 -21.17 -11.25
C THR A 75 23.17 -21.76 -9.85
N LEU A 76 22.28 -21.28 -8.98
CA LEU A 76 22.19 -21.72 -7.58
C LEU A 76 20.85 -22.39 -7.35
N ASP A 77 20.89 -23.49 -6.60
CA ASP A 77 19.70 -24.15 -6.08
C ASP A 77 19.09 -23.29 -4.96
N ALA A 78 17.79 -23.05 -5.02
CA ALA A 78 16.97 -22.38 -4.02
C ALA A 78 17.05 -23.03 -2.63
N LYS A 79 17.37 -24.33 -2.55
CA LYS A 79 17.55 -25.06 -1.29
C LYS A 79 18.97 -24.96 -0.73
N SER A 80 19.91 -24.40 -1.50
CA SER A 80 21.30 -24.25 -1.05
C SER A 80 21.41 -23.26 0.12
N PRO A 81 22.34 -23.48 1.06
CA PRO A 81 22.57 -22.56 2.17
C PRO A 81 23.02 -21.17 1.68
N GLU A 82 23.72 -21.11 0.55
CA GLU A 82 24.17 -19.85 -0.06
C GLU A 82 22.98 -19.01 -0.58
N PHE A 83 22.02 -19.64 -1.26
CA PHE A 83 20.82 -18.96 -1.74
C PHE A 83 19.97 -18.48 -0.55
N ARG A 84 19.78 -19.34 0.45
CA ARG A 84 19.06 -18.98 1.68
C ARG A 84 19.67 -17.78 2.39
N ALA A 85 20.99 -17.77 2.58
CA ALA A 85 21.70 -16.66 3.22
C ALA A 85 21.53 -15.34 2.46
N ALA A 86 21.54 -15.39 1.12
CA ALA A 86 21.32 -14.21 0.28
C ALA A 86 19.88 -13.67 0.41
N VAL A 87 18.87 -14.55 0.44
CA VAL A 87 17.47 -14.16 0.66
C VAL A 87 17.28 -13.56 2.06
N GLU A 88 17.82 -14.21 3.10
CA GLU A 88 17.74 -13.70 4.47
C GLU A 88 18.42 -12.33 4.64
N ALA A 89 19.57 -12.12 3.98
CA ALA A 89 20.25 -10.82 3.97
C ALA A 89 19.42 -9.74 3.28
N ALA A 90 18.72 -10.06 2.19
CA ALA A 90 17.84 -9.12 1.49
C ALA A 90 16.58 -8.77 2.30
N LEU A 91 16.07 -9.70 3.11
CA LEU A 91 14.89 -9.50 3.97
C LEU A 91 15.23 -8.84 5.32
N ALA A 92 16.49 -8.85 5.75
CA ALA A 92 16.91 -8.30 7.04
C ALA A 92 16.51 -6.83 7.27
N PRO A 93 16.59 -5.91 6.28
CA PRO A 93 16.17 -4.53 6.45
C PRO A 93 14.65 -4.36 6.57
N LEU A 94 13.86 -5.32 6.07
CA LEU A 94 12.40 -5.28 6.09
C LEU A 94 11.84 -5.72 7.46
N ARG A 95 12.45 -6.71 8.10
CA ARG A 95 12.00 -7.25 9.41
C ARG A 95 11.77 -6.22 10.53
N PRO A 96 12.58 -5.16 10.71
CA PRO A 96 12.35 -4.17 11.76
C PRO A 96 11.34 -3.08 11.37
N ASP A 97 10.81 -3.07 10.14
CA ASP A 97 9.86 -2.04 9.71
C ASP A 97 8.49 -2.26 10.39
N PRO A 98 7.97 -1.29 11.16
CA PRO A 98 6.69 -1.43 11.87
C PRO A 98 5.48 -1.55 10.93
N ARG A 99 5.66 -1.27 9.63
CA ARG A 99 4.61 -1.47 8.62
C ARG A 99 4.50 -2.92 8.17
N ILE A 100 5.44 -3.80 8.50
CA ILE A 100 5.42 -5.18 8.03
C ILE A 100 4.80 -6.06 9.11
N ALA A 101 3.66 -6.68 8.79
CA ALA A 101 2.92 -7.57 9.66
C ALA A 101 3.52 -8.98 9.70
N SER A 102 3.90 -9.53 8.54
CA SER A 102 4.57 -10.84 8.47
C SER A 102 5.38 -11.03 7.19
N ILE A 103 6.41 -11.85 7.27
CA ILE A 103 7.21 -12.32 6.12
C ILE A 103 7.17 -13.84 6.16
N VAL A 104 6.72 -14.47 5.07
CA VAL A 104 6.64 -15.92 4.92
C VAL A 104 7.62 -16.37 3.85
N THR A 105 8.58 -17.21 4.24
CA THR A 105 9.59 -17.79 3.36
C THR A 105 9.43 -19.31 3.28
N PRO A 106 9.91 -19.98 2.21
CA PRO A 106 9.94 -21.45 2.16
C PRO A 106 10.90 -22.08 3.17
N TYR A 107 11.67 -21.29 3.91
CA TYR A 107 12.62 -21.78 4.90
C TYR A 107 12.04 -21.80 6.32
N ASP A 108 10.85 -21.23 6.52
CA ASP A 108 10.21 -21.16 7.82
C ASP A 108 9.67 -22.54 8.21
N ALA A 109 10.12 -23.04 9.35
CA ALA A 109 9.91 -24.42 9.79
C ALA A 109 8.45 -24.76 10.18
N THR A 110 7.52 -23.79 10.11
CA THR A 110 6.19 -23.90 10.73
C THR A 110 5.03 -23.47 9.83
N GLY A 111 5.23 -23.24 8.52
CA GLY A 111 4.16 -22.75 7.65
C GLY A 111 4.21 -23.30 6.23
N SER A 112 3.16 -24.05 5.87
CA SER A 112 2.87 -24.57 4.52
C SER A 112 3.98 -25.42 3.88
N ASP A 113 3.63 -26.29 2.93
CA ASP A 113 4.63 -27.11 2.24
C ASP A 113 5.64 -26.19 1.51
N PRO A 114 6.94 -26.19 1.86
CA PRO A 114 7.93 -25.32 1.25
C PRO A 114 8.06 -25.53 -0.26
N ALA A 115 7.59 -26.67 -0.77
CA ALA A 115 7.52 -26.92 -2.20
C ALA A 115 6.55 -25.99 -2.96
N ILE A 116 5.61 -25.31 -2.27
CA ILE A 116 4.64 -24.40 -2.92
C ILE A 116 5.31 -23.06 -3.29
N LEU A 117 6.34 -22.65 -2.54
CA LEU A 117 7.02 -21.35 -2.72
C LEU A 117 8.39 -21.48 -3.40
N ILE A 118 8.82 -22.69 -3.74
CA ILE A 118 10.02 -22.96 -4.53
C ILE A 118 9.60 -23.31 -5.95
N SER A 119 10.24 -22.70 -6.95
CA SER A 119 10.00 -23.02 -8.35
C SER A 119 10.28 -24.50 -8.65
N LYS A 120 9.58 -25.06 -9.64
CA LYS A 120 9.76 -26.46 -10.06
C LYS A 120 11.20 -26.77 -10.52
N ASP A 121 11.90 -25.76 -11.04
CA ASP A 121 13.29 -25.84 -11.45
C ASP A 121 14.29 -25.59 -10.30
N ALA A 122 13.80 -25.35 -9.08
CA ALA A 122 14.61 -25.03 -7.90
C ALA A 122 15.56 -23.84 -8.08
N HIS A 123 15.28 -22.91 -8.99
CA HIS A 123 16.10 -21.71 -9.22
C HIS A 123 15.43 -20.40 -8.82
N ALA A 124 14.23 -20.48 -8.25
CA ALA A 124 13.51 -19.33 -7.74
C ALA A 124 12.71 -19.65 -6.47
N VAL A 125 12.52 -18.62 -5.66
CA VAL A 125 11.76 -18.63 -4.41
C VAL A 125 10.81 -17.43 -4.38
N ALA A 126 9.57 -17.70 -4.01
CA ALA A 126 8.59 -16.69 -3.66
C ALA A 126 8.59 -16.43 -2.15
N VAL A 127 8.57 -15.15 -1.77
CA VAL A 127 8.44 -14.69 -0.38
C VAL A 127 7.24 -13.78 -0.29
N ASP A 128 6.27 -14.13 0.55
CA ASP A 128 5.08 -13.32 0.76
C ASP A 128 5.29 -12.37 1.93
N VAL A 129 5.05 -11.09 1.69
CA VAL A 129 5.19 -10.03 2.68
C VAL A 129 3.82 -9.36 2.89
N ALA A 130 3.32 -9.47 4.11
CA ALA A 130 2.10 -8.79 4.54
C ALA A 130 2.45 -7.48 5.24
N VAL A 131 1.73 -6.42 4.88
CA VAL A 131 1.83 -5.06 5.43
C VAL A 131 0.58 -4.75 6.25
#